data_AF-A0A1T4ZGB8-F1
#
_entry.id   AF-A0A1T4ZGB8-F1
#
_cell.length_a   1.000
_cell.length_b   1.000
_cell.length_c   1.000
_cell.angle_alpha   90.00
_cell.angle_beta   90.00
_cell.angle_gamma   90.00
#
_symmetry.space_group_name_H-M   'P 1'
#
loop_
_entity.id
_entity.type
_entity.pdbx_description
1 polymer ?
#
loop_
_entity_poly.entity_id
_entity_poly.type
_entity_poly.pdbx_seq_one_letter_code
_entity_poly.pdbx_strand_id
1 'polypeptide(L)'
;MIITPSLYPQFPATTLEELTLQLCRKVLEVQNNPDLNLTNERVITITENITEEIATINLTELEGTIVNGTISIKDYYNFDFTPGTGVYPYDRETLLDALFHVLAYQHKQELVIAKNPGSKMCCDFSIESVTEMSTSQQLLISCSLTDYPITINGNTRTSKPYLN
;
A
#
# COMPACT_ATOMS: atom_id res chain seq x y z
N MET A 1 -16.30 -4.72 -4.57
CA MET A 1 -16.18 -5.85 -3.66
C MET A 1 -15.86 -5.28 -2.30
N ILE A 2 -16.89 -4.99 -1.49
CA ILE A 2 -16.77 -4.70 -0.07
C ILE A 2 -15.68 -5.61 0.51
N ILE A 3 -14.57 -5.01 0.92
CA ILE A 3 -13.54 -5.74 1.66
C ILE A 3 -14.26 -6.26 2.89
N THR A 4 -14.28 -7.58 3.06
CA THR A 4 -14.86 -8.14 4.28
C THR A 4 -14.04 -7.55 5.43
N PRO A 5 -14.65 -6.90 6.45
CA PRO A 5 -13.94 -6.22 7.55
C PRO A 5 -13.02 -7.10 8.42
N SER A 6 -12.72 -8.32 7.95
CA SER A 6 -11.91 -9.36 8.58
C SER A 6 -10.72 -9.76 7.72
N LEU A 7 -10.55 -9.15 6.54
CA LEU A 7 -9.48 -9.53 5.64
C LEU A 7 -8.13 -9.22 6.27
N TYR A 8 -7.90 -8.06 6.87
CA TYR A 8 -6.76 -7.90 7.80
C TYR A 8 -7.23 -7.63 9.23
N PRO A 9 -7.10 -8.59 10.16
CA PRO A 9 -7.63 -8.45 11.52
C PRO A 9 -7.08 -7.25 12.31
N GLN A 10 -5.87 -6.79 11.98
CA GLN A 10 -5.22 -5.65 12.63
C GLN A 10 -5.76 -4.28 12.14
N PHE A 11 -6.54 -4.25 11.06
CA PHE A 11 -6.98 -3.01 10.40
C PHE A 11 -8.50 -2.98 10.27
N PRO A 12 -9.21 -2.20 11.11
CA PRO A 12 -10.66 -2.04 11.01
C PRO A 12 -10.98 -1.12 9.82
N ALA A 13 -10.95 -1.67 8.61
CA ALA A 13 -11.26 -0.96 7.37
C ALA A 13 -12.53 -1.53 6.72
N THR A 14 -13.34 -0.65 6.14
CA THR A 14 -14.57 -1.03 5.43
C THR A 14 -14.47 -0.88 3.91
N THR A 15 -13.46 -0.15 3.45
CA THR A 15 -13.14 0.05 2.03
C THR A 15 -11.68 -0.28 1.73
N LEU A 16 -11.35 -0.44 0.44
CA LEU A 16 -9.97 -0.59 -0.02
C LEU A 16 -9.15 0.65 0.32
N GLU A 17 -9.76 1.82 0.19
CA GLU A 17 -9.08 3.07 0.40
C GLU A 17 -8.70 3.30 1.86
N GLU A 18 -9.62 2.97 2.76
CA GLU A 18 -9.38 2.97 4.20
C GLU A 18 -8.29 1.97 4.57
N LEU A 19 -8.33 0.76 4.01
CA LEU A 19 -7.31 -0.25 4.26
C LEU A 19 -5.93 0.22 3.80
N THR A 20 -5.82 0.74 2.57
CA THR A 20 -4.57 1.29 2.02
C THR A 20 -4.02 2.40 2.92
N LEU A 21 -4.86 3.36 3.36
CA LEU A 21 -4.42 4.42 4.28
C LEU A 21 -3.97 3.88 5.63
N GLN A 22 -4.68 2.92 6.20
CA GLN A 22 -4.32 2.32 7.48
C GLN A 22 -2.98 1.57 7.39
N LEU A 23 -2.75 0.82 6.31
CA LEU A 23 -1.47 0.17 6.03
C LEU A 23 -0.35 1.20 5.86
N CYS A 24 -0.54 2.24 5.04
CA CYS A 24 0.44 3.32 4.85
C CYS A 24 0.80 4.00 6.19
N ARG A 25 -0.19 4.35 6.99
CA ARG A 25 0.02 4.98 8.30
C ARG A 25 0.75 4.05 9.27
N LYS A 26 0.44 2.76 9.25
CA LYS A 26 1.15 1.77 10.07
C LYS A 26 2.60 1.60 9.62
N VAL A 27 2.87 1.58 8.31
CA VAL A 27 4.26 1.57 7.79
C VAL A 27 5.01 2.81 8.27
N LEU A 28 4.41 4.00 8.18
CA LEU A 28 5.04 5.24 8.64
C LEU A 28 5.29 5.22 10.16
N GLU A 29 4.35 4.70 10.94
CA GLU A 29 4.49 4.52 12.39
C GLU A 29 5.66 3.58 12.72
N VAL A 30 5.70 2.41 12.10
CA VAL A 30 6.75 1.39 12.28
C VAL A 30 8.12 1.92 11.85
N GLN A 31 8.18 2.59 10.69
CA GLN A 31 9.38 3.23 10.17
C GLN A 31 9.98 4.24 11.15
N ASN A 32 9.15 5.01 11.83
CA ASN A 32 9.59 6.04 12.78
C ASN A 32 9.84 5.48 14.19
N ASN A 33 9.61 4.19 14.42
CA ASN A 33 9.91 3.52 15.68
C ASN A 33 11.30 2.86 15.60
N PRO A 34 12.31 3.35 16.37
CA PRO A 34 13.67 2.81 16.31
C PRO A 34 13.78 1.35 16.78
N ASP A 35 12.85 0.86 17.60
CA ASP A 35 12.86 -0.52 18.07
C ASP A 35 12.35 -1.50 17.00
N LEU A 36 11.58 -0.99 16.02
CA LEU A 36 11.00 -1.78 14.93
C LEU A 36 11.75 -1.58 13.61
N ASN A 37 12.33 -0.40 13.38
CA ASN A 37 13.13 -0.08 12.20
C ASN A 37 14.63 -0.17 12.49
N LEU A 38 15.14 -1.40 12.61
CA LEU A 38 16.55 -1.65 12.94
C LEU A 38 17.52 -1.25 11.80
N THR A 39 17.00 -1.07 10.59
CA THR A 39 17.78 -0.73 9.40
C THR A 39 17.89 0.78 9.16
N ASN A 40 17.07 1.59 9.87
CA ASN A 40 16.87 3.02 9.63
C ASN A 40 16.35 3.37 8.22
N GLU A 41 15.82 2.38 7.51
CA GLU A 41 15.34 2.58 6.15
C GLU A 41 14.07 3.42 6.15
N ARG A 42 13.99 4.36 5.20
CA ARG A 42 12.86 5.29 5.08
C ARG A 42 12.23 5.16 3.71
N VAL A 43 11.27 4.25 3.62
CA VAL A 43 10.63 3.87 2.36
C VAL A 43 9.28 4.56 2.15
N ILE A 44 8.67 5.17 3.19
CA ILE A 44 7.36 5.84 3.05
C ILE A 44 7.37 7.29 3.57
N THR A 45 6.63 8.13 2.85
CA THR A 45 6.25 9.49 3.28
C THR A 45 4.76 9.69 3.08
N ILE A 46 4.13 10.45 3.99
CA ILE A 46 2.71 10.82 3.91
C ILE A 46 2.60 12.32 4.21
N THR A 47 1.96 13.05 3.30
CA THR A 47 1.62 14.47 3.47
C THR A 47 0.11 14.63 3.34
N GLU A 48 -0.54 15.26 4.31
CA GLU A 48 -2.00 15.44 4.33
C GLU A 48 -2.35 16.92 4.13
N ASN A 49 -3.31 17.19 3.23
CA ASN A 49 -3.97 18.48 3.10
C ASN A 49 -5.40 18.36 3.64
N ILE A 50 -5.58 18.76 4.89
CA ILE A 50 -6.87 18.67 5.59
C ILE A 50 -7.94 19.55 4.94
N THR A 51 -7.56 20.70 4.37
CA THR A 51 -8.50 21.62 3.71
C THR A 51 -9.09 21.01 2.43
N GLU A 52 -8.26 20.30 1.67
CA GLU A 52 -8.67 19.65 0.42
C GLU A 52 -9.16 18.21 0.63
N GLU A 53 -9.00 17.69 1.85
CA GLU A 53 -9.35 16.32 2.26
C GLU A 53 -8.61 15.27 1.42
N ILE A 54 -7.34 15.52 1.14
CA ILE A 54 -6.47 14.63 0.38
C ILE A 54 -5.16 14.34 1.10
N ALA A 55 -4.52 13.23 0.73
CA ALA A 55 -3.17 12.88 1.11
C ALA A 55 -2.33 12.56 -0.13
N THR A 56 -1.05 12.88 -0.05
CA THR A 56 -0.03 12.40 -0.97
C THR A 56 0.85 11.41 -0.23
N ILE A 57 0.98 10.21 -0.79
CA ILE A 57 1.76 9.12 -0.21
C ILE A 57 2.83 8.74 -1.22
N ASN A 58 4.09 8.64 -0.80
CA ASN A 58 5.15 8.11 -1.65
C ASN A 58 5.82 6.95 -0.95
N LEU A 59 5.88 5.82 -1.64
CA LEU A 59 6.75 4.69 -1.35
C LEU A 59 7.93 4.75 -2.32
N THR A 60 9.14 4.76 -1.80
CA THR A 60 10.36 4.90 -2.59
C THR A 60 11.32 3.77 -2.29
N GLU A 61 11.97 3.27 -3.33
CA GLU A 61 13.11 2.36 -3.23
C GLU A 61 12.80 1.04 -2.48
N LEU A 62 11.57 0.52 -2.63
CA LEU A 62 11.23 -0.80 -2.12
C LEU A 62 12.01 -1.86 -2.89
N GLU A 63 12.85 -2.59 -2.18
CA GLU A 63 13.58 -3.72 -2.72
C GLU A 63 12.63 -4.91 -2.87
N GLY A 64 12.57 -5.47 -4.06
CA GLY A 64 11.74 -6.62 -4.38
C GLY A 64 12.49 -7.74 -5.09
N THR A 65 11.88 -8.91 -5.05
CA THR A 65 12.35 -10.11 -5.76
C THR A 65 11.18 -10.87 -6.38
N ILE A 66 11.43 -11.60 -7.47
CA ILE A 66 10.39 -12.40 -8.13
C ILE A 66 10.49 -13.84 -7.64
N VAL A 67 9.49 -14.28 -6.88
CA VAL A 67 9.36 -15.67 -6.41
C VAL A 67 8.12 -16.28 -7.05
N ASN A 68 8.31 -17.35 -7.83
CA ASN A 68 7.21 -18.06 -8.50
C ASN A 68 6.26 -17.14 -9.30
N GLY A 69 6.81 -16.12 -9.97
CA GLY A 69 6.04 -15.15 -10.76
C GLY A 69 5.30 -14.08 -9.95
N THR A 70 5.52 -14.01 -8.64
CA THR A 70 5.00 -12.95 -7.75
C THR A 70 6.14 -12.09 -7.24
N ILE A 71 5.94 -10.78 -7.19
CA ILE A 71 6.87 -9.87 -6.54
C ILE A 71 6.72 -10.04 -5.03
N SER A 72 7.82 -10.31 -4.33
CA SER A 72 7.93 -10.30 -2.88
C SER A 72 8.76 -9.09 -2.49
N ILE A 73 8.23 -8.25 -1.59
CA ILE A 73 8.94 -7.09 -1.06
C ILE A 73 9.81 -7.51 0.13
N LYS A 74 11.01 -6.94 0.20
CA LYS A 74 11.89 -7.07 1.38
C LYS A 74 11.18 -6.56 2.62
N ASP A 75 11.29 -7.31 3.71
CA ASP A 75 10.90 -6.79 5.01
C ASP A 75 12.05 -6.02 5.64
N TYR A 76 11.79 -4.76 5.98
CA TYR A 76 12.76 -3.87 6.63
C TYR A 76 12.50 -3.74 8.13
N TYR A 77 11.36 -4.24 8.59
CA TYR A 77 10.83 -3.94 9.91
C TYR A 77 10.65 -5.22 10.73
N ASN A 78 10.98 -5.12 12.01
CA ASN A 78 10.70 -6.19 12.97
C ASN A 78 9.31 -5.97 13.59
N PHE A 79 8.26 -6.02 12.76
CA PHE A 79 6.87 -5.83 13.18
C PHE A 79 6.07 -7.13 13.06
N ASP A 80 5.35 -7.49 14.13
CA ASP A 80 4.48 -8.67 14.15
C ASP A 80 3.20 -8.40 13.35
N PHE A 81 3.28 -8.67 12.04
CA PHE A 81 2.18 -8.52 11.10
C PHE A 81 1.34 -9.80 11.05
N THR A 82 0.02 -9.65 11.16
CA THR A 82 -0.91 -10.76 10.96
C THR A 82 -1.36 -10.74 9.49
N PRO A 83 -1.06 -11.81 8.73
CA PRO A 83 -1.48 -11.92 7.34
C PRO A 83 -2.98 -11.79 7.19
N GLY A 84 -3.38 -11.27 6.04
CA GLY A 84 -4.79 -11.16 5.73
C GLY A 84 -5.42 -12.51 5.41
N THR A 85 -6.69 -12.69 5.76
CA THR A 85 -7.48 -13.84 5.31
C THR A 85 -7.89 -13.65 3.84
N GLY A 86 -8.01 -14.73 3.07
CA GLY A 86 -8.44 -14.71 1.67
C GLY A 86 -7.30 -14.83 0.65
N VAL A 87 -7.63 -14.80 -0.64
CA VAL A 87 -6.63 -14.86 -1.73
C VAL A 87 -6.12 -13.45 -2.08
N TYR A 88 -5.12 -13.36 -2.96
CA TYR A 88 -4.54 -12.11 -3.48
C TYR A 88 -5.56 -10.95 -3.56
N PRO A 89 -5.26 -9.77 -2.99
CA PRO A 89 -3.94 -9.33 -2.48
C PRO A 89 -3.70 -9.54 -0.97
N TYR A 90 -4.50 -10.36 -0.27
CA TYR A 90 -4.56 -10.34 1.20
C TYR A 90 -3.62 -11.32 1.94
N ASP A 91 -3.24 -12.43 1.30
CA ASP A 91 -2.37 -13.48 1.87
C ASP A 91 -0.88 -13.09 1.79
N ARG A 92 -0.50 -12.03 2.50
CA ARG A 92 0.85 -11.46 2.53
C ARG A 92 1.40 -11.51 3.94
N GLU A 93 2.64 -11.96 4.05
CA GLU A 93 3.26 -12.30 5.34
C GLU A 93 3.82 -11.08 6.09
N THR A 94 4.11 -9.99 5.38
CA THR A 94 4.74 -8.80 5.97
C THR A 94 3.96 -7.54 5.65
N LEU A 95 4.10 -6.53 6.50
CA LEU A 95 3.36 -5.27 6.38
C LEU A 95 3.64 -4.56 5.05
N LEU A 96 4.90 -4.52 4.61
CA LEU A 96 5.28 -3.87 3.35
C LEU A 96 4.87 -4.66 2.12
N ASP A 97 4.96 -5.98 2.17
CA ASP A 97 4.48 -6.84 1.07
C ASP A 97 2.95 -6.72 0.95
N ALA A 98 2.22 -6.76 2.07
CA ALA A 98 0.79 -6.49 2.12
C ALA A 98 0.43 -5.14 1.49
N LEU A 99 1.11 -4.06 1.89
CA LEU A 99 0.88 -2.73 1.34
C LEU A 99 1.13 -2.69 -0.17
N PHE A 100 2.26 -3.20 -0.65
CA PHE A 100 2.58 -3.23 -2.08
C PHE A 100 1.50 -3.96 -2.89
N HIS A 101 1.07 -5.15 -2.46
CA HIS A 101 0.08 -5.93 -3.20
C HIS A 101 -1.32 -5.31 -3.17
N VAL A 102 -1.69 -4.66 -2.06
CA VAL A 102 -2.92 -3.86 -1.97
C VAL A 102 -2.88 -2.69 -2.95
N LEU A 103 -1.75 -1.96 -3.01
CA LEU A 103 -1.55 -0.86 -3.96
C LEU A 103 -1.57 -1.34 -5.42
N ALA A 104 -0.88 -2.44 -5.73
CA ALA A 104 -0.85 -3.01 -7.08
C ALA A 104 -2.25 -3.48 -7.51
N TYR A 105 -3.02 -4.05 -6.58
CA TYR A 105 -4.41 -4.39 -6.81
C TYR A 105 -5.26 -3.14 -7.07
N GLN A 106 -5.08 -2.08 -6.27
CA GLN A 106 -5.81 -0.83 -6.41
C GLN A 106 -5.54 -0.15 -7.75
N HIS A 107 -4.27 0.01 -8.14
CA HIS A 107 -3.88 0.53 -9.46
C HIS A 107 -4.51 -0.29 -10.60
N LYS A 108 -4.51 -1.63 -10.49
CA LYS A 108 -5.20 -2.48 -11.45
C LYS A 108 -6.70 -2.17 -11.53
N GLN A 109 -7.38 -1.89 -10.41
CA GLN A 109 -8.79 -1.50 -10.45
C GLN A 109 -8.98 -0.11 -11.10
N GLU A 110 -8.09 0.85 -10.86
CA GLU A 110 -8.15 2.19 -11.45
C GLU A 110 -8.11 2.16 -12.98
N LEU A 111 -7.38 1.19 -13.56
CA LEU A 111 -7.30 0.97 -15.01
C LEU A 111 -8.56 0.34 -15.63
N VAL A 112 -9.47 -0.24 -14.83
CA VAL A 112 -10.71 -0.83 -15.33
C VAL A 112 -11.79 0.25 -15.49
N ILE A 113 -11.69 1.02 -16.57
CA ILE A 113 -12.57 2.17 -16.88
C ILE A 113 -14.07 1.81 -16.77
N ALA A 114 -14.47 0.64 -17.25
CA ALA A 114 -15.87 0.20 -17.21
C ALA A 114 -16.43 0.01 -15.78
N LYS A 115 -15.55 -0.31 -14.81
CA LYS A 115 -15.91 -0.44 -13.40
C LYS A 115 -15.77 0.89 -12.66
N ASN A 116 -14.82 1.73 -13.07
CA ASN A 116 -14.44 2.96 -12.40
C ASN A 116 -14.43 4.19 -13.34
N PRO A 117 -15.59 4.58 -13.93
CA PRO A 117 -15.68 5.65 -14.95
C PRO A 117 -15.41 7.08 -14.45
N GLY A 118 -14.88 7.23 -13.22
CA GLY A 118 -14.44 8.49 -12.63
C GLY A 118 -13.20 8.32 -11.77
N SER A 119 -12.45 7.22 -11.97
CA SER A 119 -11.15 7.05 -11.31
C SER A 119 -10.26 8.24 -11.62
N LYS A 120 -9.64 8.82 -10.58
CA LYS A 120 -8.67 9.90 -10.73
C LYS A 120 -7.28 9.39 -11.12
N MET A 121 -7.10 8.07 -11.19
CA MET A 121 -5.79 7.42 -11.40
C MET A 121 -4.79 7.95 -10.38
N CYS A 122 -5.09 7.80 -9.08
CA CYS A 122 -4.25 8.36 -8.04
C CYS A 122 -2.97 7.54 -7.85
N CYS A 123 -2.95 6.27 -8.25
CA CYS A 123 -1.82 5.38 -8.03
C CYS A 123 -0.93 5.27 -9.27
N ASP A 124 0.37 5.55 -9.10
CA ASP A 124 1.39 5.38 -10.13
C ASP A 124 2.58 4.54 -9.61
N PHE A 125 3.17 3.72 -10.49
CA PHE A 125 4.22 2.76 -10.16
C PHE A 125 5.43 2.92 -11.08
N SER A 126 6.63 2.86 -10.48
CA SER A 126 7.88 2.60 -11.19
C SER A 126 8.48 1.28 -10.69
N ILE A 127 8.87 0.41 -11.61
CA ILE A 127 9.56 -0.86 -11.31
C ILE A 127 10.80 -0.93 -12.19
N GLU A 128 11.96 -0.95 -11.56
CA GLU A 128 13.25 -0.97 -12.23
C GLU A 128 13.99 -2.26 -11.86
N SER A 129 14.69 -2.86 -12.82
CA SER A 129 15.57 -4.00 -12.55
C SER A 129 16.94 -3.46 -12.15
N VAL A 130 17.48 -3.90 -11.02
CA VAL A 130 18.79 -3.45 -10.53
C VAL A 130 19.79 -4.60 -10.57
N THR A 131 20.83 -4.45 -11.38
CA THR A 131 21.88 -5.46 -11.58
C THR A 131 22.95 -5.48 -10.49
N GLU A 132 23.07 -4.42 -9.67
CA GLU A 132 24.11 -4.28 -8.64
C GLU A 132 23.64 -4.67 -7.23
N MET A 133 22.35 -4.96 -7.05
CA MET A 133 21.82 -5.44 -5.77
C MET A 133 22.22 -6.90 -5.53
N SER A 134 22.17 -7.35 -4.27
CA SER A 134 22.43 -8.76 -3.94
C SER A 134 21.58 -9.68 -4.84
N THR A 135 22.09 -10.86 -5.20
CA THR A 135 21.41 -11.79 -6.14
C THR A 135 19.95 -12.11 -5.79
N SER A 136 19.55 -11.88 -4.54
CA SER A 136 18.23 -12.11 -3.98
C SER A 136 17.24 -10.97 -4.18
N GLN A 137 17.68 -9.72 -4.36
CA GLN A 137 16.84 -8.53 -4.53
C GLN A 137 17.16 -7.92 -5.90
N GLN A 138 16.21 -7.96 -6.82
CA GLN A 138 16.46 -7.69 -8.25
C GLN A 138 15.63 -6.52 -8.76
N LEU A 139 14.68 -6.05 -7.97
CA LEU A 139 13.74 -5.00 -8.33
C LEU A 139 13.87 -3.84 -7.34
N LEU A 140 13.79 -2.63 -7.88
CA LEU A 140 13.55 -1.41 -7.13
C LEU A 140 12.18 -0.88 -7.51
N ILE A 141 11.30 -0.76 -6.53
CA ILE A 141 9.89 -0.46 -6.74
C ILE A 141 9.57 0.84 -6.01
N SER A 142 8.94 1.76 -6.73
CA SER A 142 8.39 2.98 -6.15
C SER A 142 6.91 3.09 -6.51
N CYS A 143 6.11 3.60 -5.59
CA CYS A 143 4.69 3.84 -5.77
C CYS A 143 4.35 5.23 -5.24
N SER A 144 3.56 5.99 -5.98
CA SER A 144 3.01 7.25 -5.49
C SER A 144 1.49 7.19 -5.52
N LEU A 145 0.86 7.78 -4.50
CA LEU A 145 -0.56 8.07 -4.46
C LEU A 145 -0.74 9.58 -4.38
N THR A 146 -1.31 10.19 -5.42
CA THR A 146 -1.54 11.63 -5.50
C THR A 146 -3.03 11.95 -5.35
N ASP A 147 -3.36 13.06 -4.68
CA ASP A 147 -4.74 13.47 -4.40
C ASP A 147 -5.59 12.36 -3.76
N TYR A 148 -4.97 11.52 -2.94
CA TYR A 148 -5.61 10.36 -2.35
C TYR A 148 -6.66 10.77 -1.32
N PRO A 149 -7.91 10.32 -1.43
CA PRO A 149 -8.98 10.76 -0.54
C PRO A 149 -8.69 10.32 0.90
N ILE A 150 -8.87 11.22 1.87
CA ILE A 150 -8.87 10.87 3.30
C ILE A 150 -10.29 10.98 3.88
N THR A 151 -10.63 10.08 4.80
CA THR A 151 -11.89 10.17 5.56
C THR A 151 -11.68 11.07 6.78
N ILE A 152 -12.39 12.21 6.83
CA ILE A 152 -12.41 13.10 8.00
C ILE A 152 -13.80 13.03 8.63
N ASN A 153 -13.89 12.69 9.92
CA ASN A 153 -15.16 12.63 10.67
C ASN A 153 -16.27 11.75 10.06
N GLY A 154 -15.90 10.65 9.40
CA GLY A 154 -16.86 9.67 8.84
C GLY A 154 -17.52 10.09 7.52
N ASN A 155 -17.19 11.26 6.97
CA ASN A 155 -17.56 11.65 5.62
C ASN A 155 -16.35 11.44 4.71
N THR A 156 -16.40 10.42 3.86
CA THR A 156 -15.45 10.26 2.75
C THR A 156 -15.93 11.12 1.58
N ARG A 157 -15.04 11.91 0.97
CA ARG A 157 -15.35 12.62 -0.28
C ARG A 157 -15.63 11.62 -1.43
N THR A 158 -16.30 12.13 -2.46
CA THR A 158 -16.96 11.47 -3.60
C THR A 158 -16.09 10.59 -4.54
N SER A 159 -14.94 10.08 -4.12
CA SER A 159 -14.34 8.93 -4.80
C SER A 159 -15.25 7.73 -4.54
N LYS A 160 -15.88 7.20 -5.60
CA LYS A 160 -16.58 5.93 -5.47
C LYS A 160 -15.58 4.90 -4.95
N PRO A 161 -15.94 4.08 -3.95
CA PRO A 161 -15.07 3.01 -3.51
C PRO A 161 -14.62 2.20 -4.73
N TYR A 162 -13.31 2.00 -4.90
CA TYR A 162 -12.73 1.22 -5.99
C TYR A 162 -13.30 -0.21 -6.03
N LEU A 163 -13.96 -0.61 -4.93
CA LEU A 163 -14.62 -1.88 -4.75
C LEU A 163 -15.96 -1.74 -3.98
N ASN A 164 -17.05 -1.34 -4.64
CA ASN A 164 -18.42 -1.69 -4.16
C ASN A 164 -18.70 -3.18 -4.34
#